data_AF-A0A6B8MBE3-F1
#
_entry.id   AF-A0A6B8MBE3-F1
#
_cell.length_a   1.000
_cell.length_b   1.000
_cell.length_c   1.000
_cell.angle_alpha   90.00
_cell.angle_beta   90.00
_cell.angle_gamma   90.00
#
_symmetry.space_group_name_H-M   'P 1'
#
loop_
_entity.id
_entity.type
_entity.pdbx_description
1 polymer ?
#
loop_
_entity_poly.entity_id
_entity_poly.type
_entity_poly.pdbx_seq_one_letter_code
_entity_poly.pdbx_strand_id
1 'polypeptide(L)'
;MTHQQEAATIKPNTSETSVSLSTVQSEVGRLYHLLDATADILMEMNYERDGKRDVELDRVAALVFIARDNVQRVSQTIDDNFYAIEGGTRK
;
A
#
# COMPACT_ATOMS: atom_id res chain seq x y z
N MET A 1 -48.75 9.50 33.96
CA MET A 1 -48.21 9.49 32.59
C MET A 1 -46.69 9.36 32.72
N THR A 2 -46.19 8.13 32.64
CA THR A 2 -44.77 7.83 32.82
C THR A 2 -44.27 7.31 31.48
N HIS A 3 -43.60 8.16 30.71
CA HIS A 3 -42.95 7.75 29.48
C HIS A 3 -41.67 6.98 29.84
N GLN A 4 -41.71 5.66 29.72
CA GLN A 4 -40.49 4.86 29.63
C GLN A 4 -39.92 5.06 28.22
N GLN A 5 -38.74 5.68 28.14
CA GLN A 5 -37.91 5.67 26.93
C GLN A 5 -37.18 4.32 26.88
N GLU A 6 -37.56 3.48 25.92
CA GLU A 6 -36.77 2.30 25.57
C GLU A 6 -35.43 2.76 25.00
N ALA A 7 -34.34 2.34 25.65
CA ALA A 7 -33.00 2.53 25.12
C ALA A 7 -32.83 1.62 23.89
N ALA A 8 -32.86 2.23 22.71
CA ALA A 8 -32.48 1.56 21.47
C ALA A 8 -31.02 1.09 21.60
N THR A 9 -30.84 -0.22 21.73
CA THR A 9 -29.51 -0.85 21.66
C THR A 9 -29.03 -0.72 20.21
N ILE A 10 -28.16 0.27 19.96
CA ILE A 10 -27.41 0.36 18.71
C ILE A 10 -26.45 -0.82 18.71
N LYS A 11 -26.78 -1.87 17.95
CA LYS A 11 -25.81 -2.93 17.65
C LYS A 11 -24.70 -2.30 16.79
N PRO A 12 -23.43 -2.32 17.21
CA PRO A 12 -22.35 -1.85 16.35
C PRO A 12 -22.34 -2.75 15.11
N ASN A 13 -22.57 -2.15 13.94
CA ASN A 13 -22.41 -2.83 12.67
C ASN A 13 -20.92 -2.79 12.32
N THR A 14 -20.13 -3.57 13.03
CA THR A 14 -18.73 -3.82 12.70
C THR A 14 -18.63 -5.25 12.22
N SER A 15 -18.82 -5.47 10.93
CA SER A 15 -18.09 -6.54 10.27
C SER A 15 -16.61 -6.12 10.28
N GLU A 16 -15.93 -6.31 11.42
CA GLU A 16 -14.48 -6.27 11.48
C GLU A 16 -13.99 -7.42 10.59
N THR A 17 -13.75 -7.11 9.32
CA THR A 17 -13.04 -8.02 8.43
C THR A 17 -11.64 -8.14 9.00
N SER A 18 -11.37 -9.22 9.73
CA SER A 18 -10.03 -9.50 10.24
C SER A 18 -9.11 -9.73 9.04
N VAL A 19 -8.26 -8.77 8.72
CA VAL A 19 -7.27 -8.91 7.63
C VAL A 19 -6.17 -9.85 8.11
N SER A 20 -5.93 -10.95 7.39
CA SER A 20 -4.86 -11.88 7.75
C SER A 20 -3.48 -11.29 7.43
N LEU A 21 -2.45 -11.71 8.16
CA LEU A 21 -1.05 -11.32 7.87
C LEU A 21 -0.64 -11.66 6.44
N SER A 22 -1.06 -12.83 5.94
CA SER A 22 -0.84 -13.25 4.55
C SER A 22 -1.51 -12.34 3.53
N THR A 23 -2.66 -11.75 3.87
CA THR A 23 -3.36 -10.79 3.00
C THR A 23 -2.55 -9.49 2.94
N VAL A 24 -2.11 -8.96 4.09
CA VAL A 24 -1.28 -7.74 4.14
C VAL A 24 0.02 -7.93 3.36
N GLN A 25 0.73 -9.05 3.55
CA GLN A 25 1.96 -9.35 2.83
C GLN A 25 1.74 -9.37 1.31
N SER A 26 0.68 -10.06 0.86
CA SER A 26 0.32 -10.14 -0.56
C SER A 26 -0.05 -8.76 -1.14
N GLU A 27 -0.82 -7.95 -0.42
CA GLU A 27 -1.23 -6.62 -0.85
C GLU A 27 -0.06 -5.64 -0.95
N VAL A 28 0.84 -5.65 0.02
CA VAL A 28 2.06 -4.83 -0.01
C VAL A 28 2.99 -5.25 -1.15
N GLY A 29 3.16 -6.55 -1.37
CA GLY A 29 3.94 -7.07 -2.51
C GLY A 29 3.34 -6.65 -3.86
N ARG A 30 2.02 -6.72 -4.00
CA ARG A 30 1.32 -6.22 -5.22
C ARG A 30 1.51 -4.73 -5.42
N LEU A 31 1.44 -3.93 -4.35
CA LEU A 31 1.67 -2.49 -4.44
C LEU A 31 3.09 -2.17 -4.90
N TYR A 32 4.10 -2.89 -4.40
CA TYR A 32 5.48 -2.75 -4.88
C TYR A 32 5.57 -2.99 -6.39
N HIS A 33 5.01 -4.11 -6.88
CA HIS A 33 5.04 -4.43 -8.32
C HIS A 33 4.30 -3.41 -9.18
N LEU A 34 3.19 -2.84 -8.68
CA LEU A 34 2.48 -1.78 -9.39
C LEU A 34 3.33 -0.51 -9.52
N LEU A 35 4.02 -0.11 -8.44
CA LEU A 35 4.90 1.05 -8.45
C LEU A 35 6.14 0.83 -9.31
N ASP A 36 6.68 -0.39 -9.33
CA ASP A 36 7.79 -0.80 -10.19
C ASP A 36 7.41 -0.67 -11.68
N ALA A 37 6.28 -1.26 -12.08
CA ALA A 37 5.76 -1.13 -13.45
C ALA A 37 5.43 0.33 -13.82
N THR A 38 4.94 1.12 -12.86
CA THR A 38 4.69 2.55 -13.09
C THR A 38 6.00 3.31 -13.31
N ALA A 39 7.06 2.97 -12.56
CA ALA A 39 8.38 3.56 -12.73
C ALA A 39 8.98 3.22 -14.11
N ASP A 40 8.82 1.99 -14.59
CA ASP A 40 9.25 1.59 -15.93
C ASP A 40 8.57 2.42 -17.02
N ILE A 41 7.24 2.58 -16.94
CA ILE A 41 6.49 3.44 -17.87
C ILE A 41 7.04 4.88 -17.84
N LEU A 42 7.25 5.43 -16.64
CA LEU A 42 7.76 6.79 -16.47
C LEU A 42 9.18 6.96 -17.06
N MET A 43 10.01 5.93 -17.05
CA MET A 43 11.34 5.95 -17.66
C MET A 43 11.29 5.97 -19.20
N GLU A 44 10.20 5.48 -19.79
CA GLU A 44 9.98 5.47 -21.24
C GLU A 44 9.30 6.75 -21.76
N MET A 45 8.74 7.58 -20.87
CA MET A 45 8.04 8.80 -21.26
C MET A 45 9.00 9.90 -21.71
N ASN A 46 8.53 10.77 -22.61
CA ASN A 46 9.27 11.96 -23.01
C ASN A 46 9.10 13.07 -21.95
N TYR A 47 10.22 13.52 -21.38
CA TYR A 47 10.28 14.61 -20.39
C TYR A 47 10.37 15.99 -21.05
N GLU A 48 9.94 16.12 -22.30
CA GLU A 48 9.85 17.39 -23.01
C GLU A 48 8.41 17.68 -23.42
N ARG A 49 7.94 18.89 -23.07
CA ARG A 49 6.64 19.45 -23.45
C ARG A 49 6.86 20.87 -23.99
N ASP A 50 6.42 21.14 -25.22
CA ASP A 50 6.57 22.44 -25.90
C ASP A 50 8.02 22.96 -25.96
N GLY A 51 9.00 22.08 -26.22
CA GLY A 51 10.42 22.45 -26.31
C GLY A 51 11.08 22.72 -24.96
N LYS A 52 10.42 22.40 -23.84
CA LYS A 52 10.91 22.60 -22.48
C LYS A 52 10.77 21.33 -21.66
N ARG A 53 11.60 21.21 -20.62
CA ARG A 53 11.52 20.09 -19.67
C ARG A 53 10.16 20.07 -18.97
N ASP A 54 9.53 18.91 -18.94
CA ASP A 54 8.27 18.66 -18.25
C ASP A 54 8.50 18.44 -16.74
N VAL A 55 8.52 19.56 -16.01
CA VAL A 55 8.78 19.58 -14.56
C VAL A 55 7.69 18.85 -13.77
N GLU A 56 6.46 18.77 -14.30
CA GLU A 56 5.38 18.03 -13.63
C GLU A 56 5.63 16.53 -13.70
N LEU A 57 6.01 16.04 -14.88
CA LEU A 57 6.38 14.64 -15.07
C LEU A 57 7.60 14.25 -14.23
N ASP A 58 8.62 15.12 -14.13
CA ASP A 58 9.76 14.91 -13.22
C ASP A 58 9.34 14.73 -11.76
N ARG A 59 8.40 15.55 -11.29
CA ARG A 59 7.90 15.48 -9.91
C ARG A 59 7.14 14.19 -9.67
N VAL A 60 6.29 13.80 -10.62
CA VAL A 60 5.55 12.52 -10.55
C VAL A 60 6.54 11.36 -10.52
N ALA A 61 7.55 11.37 -11.38
CA ALA A 61 8.58 10.35 -11.40
C ALA A 61 9.31 10.24 -10.06
N ALA A 62 9.76 11.36 -9.50
CA ALA A 62 10.41 11.39 -8.19
C ALA A 62 9.52 10.81 -7.08
N LEU A 63 8.23 11.15 -7.05
CA LEU A 63 7.28 10.62 -6.07
C LEU A 63 7.08 9.12 -6.22
N VAL A 64 7.00 8.60 -7.45
CA VAL A 64 6.86 7.17 -7.71
C VAL A 64 8.11 6.41 -7.26
N PHE A 65 9.32 6.91 -7.55
CA PHE A 65 10.55 6.28 -7.07
C PHE A 65 10.62 6.23 -5.54
N ILE A 66 10.28 7.32 -4.86
CA ILE A 66 10.25 7.36 -3.38
C ILE A 66 9.22 6.38 -2.83
N ALA A 67 8.01 6.35 -3.40
CA ALA A 67 6.95 5.44 -2.96
C ALA A 67 7.38 3.98 -3.16
N ARG A 68 7.94 3.65 -4.33
CA ARG A 68 8.45 2.31 -4.67
C ARG A 68 9.48 1.85 -3.65
N ASP A 69 10.48 2.66 -3.36
CA ASP A 69 11.56 2.31 -2.42
C ASP A 69 11.03 2.10 -1.00
N ASN A 70 10.07 2.94 -0.57
CA ASN A 70 9.43 2.77 0.74
C ASN A 70 8.63 1.47 0.82
N VAL A 71 7.82 1.16 -0.20
CA VAL A 71 7.02 -0.08 -0.22
C VAL A 71 7.92 -1.30 -0.30
N GLN A 72 9.02 -1.25 -1.07
CA GLN A 72 10.01 -2.33 -1.12
C GLN A 72 10.56 -2.64 0.27
N ARG A 73 10.99 -1.61 1.01
CA ARG A 73 11.51 -1.76 2.37
C ARG A 73 10.46 -2.32 3.33
N VAL A 74 9.21 -1.87 3.23
CA VAL A 74 8.11 -2.39 4.05
C VAL A 74 7.83 -3.85 3.72
N SER A 75 7.79 -4.20 2.43
CA SER A 75 7.60 -5.59 1.97
C SER A 75 8.68 -6.50 2.53
N GLN A 76 9.96 -6.12 2.41
CA GLN A 76 11.08 -6.88 2.97
C GLN A 76 10.98 -7.04 4.48
N THR A 77 10.57 -5.98 5.20
CA THR A 77 10.36 -6.04 6.65
C THR A 77 9.22 -7.00 7.02
N ILE A 78 8.13 -7.01 6.25
CA ILE A 78 7.02 -7.93 6.44
C ILE A 78 7.47 -9.36 6.19
N ASP A 79 8.17 -9.62 5.09
CA ASP A 79 8.69 -10.95 4.76
C ASP A 79 9.61 -11.46 5.88
N ASP A 80 10.54 -10.64 6.33
CA ASP A 80 11.48 -10.98 7.41
C ASP A 80 10.77 -11.32 8.72
N ASN A 81 9.75 -10.53 9.09
CA ASN A 81 8.94 -10.78 10.27
C ASN A 81 8.05 -12.02 10.12
N PHE A 82 7.48 -12.23 8.94
CA PHE A 82 6.64 -13.40 8.64
C PHE A 82 7.46 -14.68 8.79
N TYR A 83 8.68 -14.72 8.24
CA TYR A 83 9.60 -15.84 8.43
C TYR A 83 10.00 -16.05 9.90
N ALA A 84 10.24 -14.96 10.65
CA ALA A 84 10.58 -15.04 12.06
C ALA A 84 9.42 -15.60 12.92
N ILE A 85 8.17 -15.29 12.55
CA ILE A 85 6.96 -15.74 13.26
C ILE A 85 6.59 -17.19 12.88
N GLU A 86 6.70 -17.56 11.60
CA GLU A 86 6.34 -18.90 11.13
C GLU A 86 7.46 -19.95 11.25
N GLY A 87 8.66 -19.57 11.71
CA GLY A 87 9.76 -20.50 11.99
C GLY A 87 10.53 -21.00 10.75
N GLY A 88 10.45 -20.28 9.62
CA GLY A 88 11.09 -20.66 8.38
C GLY A 88 12.61 -20.37 8.38
N THR A 89 13.43 -21.43 8.36
CA THR A 89 14.88 -21.30 8.15
C THR A 89 15.15 -20.86 6.70
N ARG A 90 15.77 -19.68 6.48
CA ARG A 90 16.27 -19.30 5.15
C ARG A 90 17.24 -20.39 4.65
N LYS A 91 16.94 -21.00 3.50
CA LYS A 91 17.88 -21.88 2.79
C LYS A 91 18.85 -21.06 1.97
#